data_AF-A0A940I5T0-F1
#
_entry.id   AF-A0A940I5T0-F1
#
_cell.length_a   1.000
_cell.length_b   1.000
_cell.length_c   1.000
_cell.angle_alpha   90.00
_cell.angle_beta   90.00
_cell.angle_gamma   90.00
#
_symmetry.space_group_name_H-M   'P 1'
#
loop_
_entity.id
_entity.type
_entity.pdbx_description
1 polymer ?
#
loop_
_entity_poly.entity_id
_entity_poly.type
_entity_poly.pdbx_seq_one_letter_code
_entity_poly.pdbx_strand_id
1 'polypeptide(L)'
;MSFGLIYTGVVLVLMTLALVKEFVKPAFVVFSALILLTLGGVIDLQEAFSGFSNSGMLTVAILYVVSASLQSSEIMEGLVSFFLRGSRKQSALSYLKLMFPISFVSAFVNNTPVVAALVPIVKKWARLNGIAPSKLLIPVSYAAILGGICTLIGTSTNLVVHGMMIQKGMEGFGFFEITKLGLPVAVFGILLMSFLGAKLLPDRRDIIQELGENTREFVAEMKVTREYPYIGKTITQAGLRHLKGLFLFQVERAGEIIAPVSPDERILVGDRLFFTGLPETIVELQRVPGLEVVKDSEFDLSNYDSDRVKLYEAVVSSSSGLVGKNVRESNFRKVYDAVILAIHRSGERVRKKVGDIVIKPGDTLLLLAKDGFDKKWYNRSDFSLVSKSVEVYSKPRWKTILAIAIFAAMIVVATLKILPILLAAALAAILMVVLGIVSPEKARDSIDLNVLLVIACSFGIGRAVENSGLAGIIAKGVIGG
;
A
#
# COMPACT_ATOMS: atom_id res chain seq x y z
N MET A 1 -39.30 -27.91 -23.45
CA MET A 1 -38.09 -27.09 -23.21
C MET A 1 -36.91 -27.81 -23.85
N SER A 2 -36.05 -27.12 -24.60
CA SER A 2 -34.86 -27.76 -25.18
C SER A 2 -33.88 -28.16 -24.05
N PHE A 3 -33.18 -29.29 -24.22
CA PHE A 3 -32.14 -29.73 -23.28
C PHE A 3 -31.14 -28.61 -22.97
N GLY A 4 -30.68 -27.90 -24.00
CA GLY A 4 -29.75 -26.77 -23.85
C GLY A 4 -30.28 -25.65 -22.95
N LEU A 5 -31.58 -25.40 -22.93
CA LEU A 5 -32.17 -24.35 -22.09
C LEU A 5 -32.15 -24.72 -20.60
N ILE A 6 -32.57 -25.94 -20.27
CA ILE A 6 -32.55 -26.44 -18.89
C ILE A 6 -31.11 -26.57 -18.41
N TYR A 7 -30.24 -27.15 -19.22
CA TYR A 7 -28.84 -27.37 -18.89
C TYR A 7 -28.12 -26.04 -18.60
N THR A 8 -28.25 -25.05 -19.49
CA THR A 8 -27.68 -23.71 -19.28
C THR A 8 -28.23 -23.05 -18.03
N GLY A 9 -29.55 -23.12 -17.81
CA GLY A 9 -30.18 -22.57 -16.60
C GLY A 9 -29.61 -23.17 -15.32
N VAL A 10 -29.47 -24.50 -15.26
CA VAL A 10 -28.90 -25.20 -14.10
C VAL A 10 -27.45 -24.80 -13.87
N VAL A 11 -26.62 -24.76 -14.92
CA VAL A 11 -25.20 -24.36 -14.81
C VAL A 11 -25.07 -22.93 -14.30
N LEU A 12 -25.89 -22.00 -14.80
CA LEU A 12 -25.89 -20.61 -14.34
C LEU A 12 -26.30 -20.49 -12.88
N VAL A 13 -27.35 -21.19 -12.44
CA VAL A 13 -27.79 -21.18 -11.03
C VAL A 13 -26.68 -21.73 -10.13
N LEU A 14 -26.05 -22.85 -10.50
CA LEU A 14 -24.92 -23.41 -9.74
C LEU A 14 -23.73 -22.45 -9.69
N MET A 15 -23.40 -21.82 -10.82
CA MET A 15 -22.35 -20.80 -10.91
C MET A 15 -22.66 -19.63 -9.97
N THR A 16 -23.87 -19.07 -10.01
CA THR A 16 -24.29 -17.96 -9.14
C THR A 16 -24.25 -18.35 -7.67
N LEU A 17 -24.74 -19.54 -7.29
CA LEU A 17 -24.69 -20.03 -5.91
C LEU A 17 -23.25 -20.20 -5.42
N ALA A 18 -22.35 -20.72 -6.27
CA ALA A 18 -20.94 -20.87 -5.94
C ALA A 18 -20.24 -19.51 -5.78
N LEU A 19 -20.57 -18.51 -6.60
CA LEU A 19 -20.07 -17.14 -6.47
C LEU A 19 -20.56 -16.48 -5.18
N VAL A 20 -21.85 -16.61 -4.84
CA VAL A 20 -22.42 -16.03 -3.62
C VAL A 20 -21.84 -16.66 -2.35
N LYS A 21 -21.55 -17.96 -2.37
CA LYS A 21 -20.94 -18.65 -1.23
C LYS A 21 -19.42 -18.46 -1.12
N GLU A 22 -18.79 -17.86 -2.12
CA GLU A 22 -17.34 -17.60 -2.19
C GLU A 22 -16.46 -18.84 -1.87
N PHE A 23 -16.94 -20.06 -2.17
CA PHE A 23 -16.21 -21.29 -1.83
C PHE A 23 -14.87 -21.43 -2.56
N VAL A 24 -14.79 -20.89 -3.78
CA VAL A 24 -13.60 -20.95 -4.64
C VAL A 24 -13.45 -19.60 -5.34
N LYS A 25 -12.23 -19.28 -5.79
CA LYS A 25 -11.95 -18.04 -6.54
C LYS A 25 -12.94 -17.87 -7.72
N PRO A 26 -13.51 -16.67 -7.94
CA PRO A 26 -14.50 -16.43 -9.00
C PRO A 26 -14.06 -16.90 -10.38
N ALA A 27 -12.79 -16.68 -10.73
CA ALA A 27 -12.22 -17.13 -12.01
C ALA A 27 -12.39 -18.64 -12.24
N PHE A 28 -12.15 -19.46 -11.21
CA PHE A 28 -12.30 -20.90 -11.32
C PHE A 28 -13.77 -21.31 -11.48
N VAL A 29 -14.67 -20.66 -10.75
CA VAL A 29 -16.13 -20.92 -10.83
C VAL A 29 -16.65 -20.61 -12.23
N VAL A 30 -16.31 -19.44 -12.77
CA VAL A 30 -16.76 -19.01 -14.10
C VAL A 30 -16.14 -19.87 -15.19
N PHE A 31 -14.86 -20.23 -15.08
CA PHE A 31 -14.21 -21.15 -16.02
C PHE A 31 -14.84 -22.54 -16.01
N SER A 32 -15.12 -23.07 -14.83
CA SER A 32 -15.77 -24.38 -14.70
C SER A 32 -17.16 -24.36 -15.34
N ALA A 33 -17.92 -23.28 -15.15
CA ALA A 33 -19.22 -23.09 -15.80
C ALA A 33 -19.08 -23.07 -17.33
N LEU A 34 -18.09 -22.36 -17.87
CA LEU A 34 -17.80 -22.34 -19.31
C LEU A 34 -17.52 -23.76 -19.84
N ILE A 35 -16.62 -24.50 -19.18
CA ILE A 35 -16.26 -25.87 -19.60
C ILE A 35 -17.46 -26.80 -19.53
N LEU A 36 -18.30 -26.70 -18.49
CA LEU A 36 -19.54 -27.48 -18.41
C LEU A 36 -20.49 -27.16 -19.58
N LEU A 37 -20.68 -25.88 -19.92
CA LEU A 37 -21.51 -25.47 -21.06
C LEU A 37 -20.99 -26.01 -22.39
N THR A 38 -19.66 -26.05 -22.58
CA THR A 38 -19.03 -26.65 -23.76
C THR A 38 -19.21 -28.18 -23.78
N LEU A 39 -19.00 -28.87 -22.66
CA LEU A 39 -19.21 -30.32 -22.55
C LEU A 39 -20.67 -30.72 -22.75
N GLY A 40 -21.61 -29.87 -22.33
CA GLY A 40 -23.04 -30.04 -22.58
C GLY A 40 -23.46 -29.77 -24.01
N GLY A 41 -22.53 -29.37 -24.90
CA GLY A 41 -22.80 -29.13 -26.32
C GLY A 41 -23.70 -27.91 -26.59
N VAL A 42 -23.82 -26.98 -25.62
CA VAL A 42 -24.58 -25.73 -25.83
C VAL A 42 -23.79 -24.74 -26.67
N ILE A 43 -22.46 -24.77 -26.53
CA ILE A 43 -21.50 -23.97 -27.29
C ILE A 43 -20.35 -24.86 -27.78
N ASP A 44 -19.76 -24.52 -28.91
CA ASP A 44 -18.57 -25.19 -29.41
C ASP A 44 -17.27 -24.63 -28.80
N LEU A 45 -16.12 -25.21 -29.17
CA LEU A 45 -14.80 -24.77 -28.70
C LEU A 45 -14.45 -23.35 -29.16
N GLN A 46 -14.82 -22.96 -30.38
CA GLN A 46 -14.51 -21.61 -30.88
C GLN A 46 -15.33 -20.56 -30.13
N GLU A 47 -16.62 -20.81 -29.92
CA GLU A 47 -17.51 -19.95 -29.14
C GLU A 47 -17.04 -19.82 -27.70
N ALA A 48 -16.67 -20.94 -27.06
CA ALA A 48 -16.22 -20.97 -25.68
C ALA A 48 -14.97 -20.11 -25.44
N PHE A 49 -13.98 -20.21 -26.34
CA PHE A 49 -12.70 -19.50 -26.20
C PHE A 49 -12.64 -18.18 -26.97
N SER A 50 -13.70 -17.76 -27.66
CA SER A 50 -13.76 -16.50 -28.43
C SER A 50 -13.47 -15.25 -27.60
N GLY A 51 -13.77 -15.28 -26.29
CA GLY A 51 -13.47 -14.18 -25.36
C GLY A 51 -11.98 -13.93 -25.13
N PHE A 52 -11.12 -14.94 -25.36
CA PHE A 52 -9.67 -14.80 -25.18
C PHE A 52 -9.01 -13.95 -26.29
N SER A 53 -9.65 -13.82 -27.45
CA SER A 53 -9.22 -12.93 -28.53
C SER A 53 -10.01 -11.62 -28.58
N ASN A 54 -10.84 -11.33 -27.58
CA ASN A 54 -11.65 -10.11 -27.57
C ASN A 54 -10.79 -8.86 -27.31
N SER A 55 -10.97 -7.83 -28.13
CA SER A 55 -10.23 -6.56 -28.03
C SER A 55 -10.43 -5.85 -26.68
N GLY A 56 -11.63 -5.93 -26.09
CA GLY A 56 -11.92 -5.38 -24.77
C GLY A 56 -11.13 -6.08 -23.66
N MET A 57 -11.07 -7.42 -23.68
CA MET A 57 -10.25 -8.20 -22.74
C MET A 57 -8.77 -7.85 -22.86
N LEU A 58 -8.24 -7.82 -24.08
CA LEU A 58 -6.84 -7.46 -24.33
C LEU A 58 -6.54 -6.01 -23.89
N THR A 59 -7.49 -5.09 -24.09
CA THR A 59 -7.36 -3.70 -23.63
C THR A 59 -7.22 -3.65 -22.11
N VAL A 60 -8.04 -4.40 -21.37
CA VAL A 60 -7.94 -4.50 -19.89
C VAL A 60 -6.55 -4.97 -19.47
N ALA A 61 -6.02 -6.02 -20.11
CA ALA A 61 -4.71 -6.58 -19.80
C ALA A 61 -3.58 -5.55 -19.95
N ILE A 62 -3.62 -4.77 -21.04
CA ILE A 62 -2.63 -3.73 -21.31
C ILE A 62 -2.81 -2.54 -20.36
N LEU A 63 -4.04 -2.16 -20.05
CA LEU A 63 -4.32 -1.09 -19.10
C LEU A 63 -3.86 -1.43 -17.68
N TYR A 64 -3.80 -2.70 -17.28
CA TYR A 64 -3.15 -3.09 -16.02
C TYR A 64 -1.69 -2.64 -15.96
N VAL A 65 -0.95 -2.81 -17.07
CA VAL A 65 0.45 -2.39 -17.18
C VAL A 65 0.58 -0.87 -17.09
N VAL A 66 -0.25 -0.14 -17.84
CA VAL A 66 -0.29 1.33 -17.81
C VAL A 66 -0.64 1.82 -16.40
N SER A 67 -1.66 1.23 -15.79
CA SER A 67 -2.11 1.51 -14.42
C SER A 67 -0.99 1.28 -13.39
N ALA A 68 -0.23 0.19 -13.50
CA ALA A 68 0.89 -0.11 -12.61
C ALA A 68 2.06 0.89 -12.73
N SER A 69 2.20 1.54 -13.89
CA SER A 69 3.20 2.60 -14.07
C SER A 69 2.85 3.86 -13.26
N LEU A 70 1.55 4.17 -13.14
CA LEU A 70 1.00 5.35 -12.44
C LEU A 70 0.91 5.14 -10.93
N GLN A 71 0.83 3.89 -10.49
CA GLN A 71 0.81 3.53 -9.09
C GLN A 71 2.23 3.60 -8.50
N SER A 72 2.65 4.82 -8.13
CA SER A 72 3.78 5.01 -7.22
C SER A 72 3.27 5.38 -5.83
N SER A 73 3.88 4.79 -4.80
CA SER A 73 3.54 5.08 -3.40
C SER A 73 3.69 6.57 -3.09
N GLU A 74 4.61 7.26 -3.77
CA GLU A 74 4.83 8.70 -3.60
C GLU A 74 3.70 9.58 -4.14
N ILE A 75 3.12 9.25 -5.31
CA ILE A 75 1.95 10.01 -5.80
C ILE A 75 0.81 9.85 -4.80
N MET A 76 0.57 8.62 -4.34
CA MET A 76 -0.54 8.33 -3.43
C MET A 76 -0.32 8.97 -2.05
N GLU A 77 0.90 8.95 -1.52
CA GLU A 77 1.24 9.61 -0.24
C GLU A 77 1.20 11.13 -0.36
N GLY A 78 1.67 11.68 -1.49
CA GLY A 78 1.55 13.10 -1.83
C GLY A 78 0.10 13.55 -1.91
N LEU A 79 -0.77 12.79 -2.57
CA LEU A 79 -2.21 13.07 -2.64
C LEU A 79 -2.84 13.08 -1.26
N VAL A 80 -2.67 12.02 -0.47
CA VAL A 80 -3.27 11.93 0.87
C VAL A 80 -2.76 13.05 1.78
N SER A 81 -1.44 13.28 1.81
CA SER A 81 -0.84 14.30 2.67
C SER A 81 -1.21 15.73 2.28
N PHE A 82 -1.29 16.04 0.98
CA PHE A 82 -1.69 17.34 0.48
C PHE A 82 -3.17 17.63 0.78
N PHE A 83 -4.07 16.70 0.44
CA PHE A 83 -5.51 16.93 0.55
C PHE A 83 -6.02 16.83 1.99
N LEU A 84 -5.42 15.97 2.82
CA LEU A 84 -5.76 15.91 4.24
C LEU A 84 -4.99 16.92 5.12
N ARG A 85 -4.12 17.75 4.53
CA ARG A 85 -3.38 18.78 5.28
C ARG A 85 -4.35 19.71 6.02
N GLY A 86 -4.16 19.85 7.33
CA GLY A 86 -5.00 20.69 8.20
C GLY A 86 -6.35 20.08 8.59
N SER A 87 -6.72 18.89 8.08
CA SER A 87 -7.94 18.19 8.47
C SER A 87 -7.75 17.45 9.79
N ARG A 88 -7.81 18.15 10.93
CA ARG A 88 -7.69 17.50 12.26
C ARG A 88 -9.01 16.99 12.84
N LYS A 89 -10.14 17.23 12.16
CA LYS A 89 -11.48 16.85 12.63
C LYS A 89 -12.20 16.02 11.58
N GLN A 90 -13.04 15.08 12.04
CA GLN A 90 -13.98 14.34 11.20
C GLN A 90 -15.08 15.31 10.73
N SER A 91 -14.88 15.92 9.55
CA SER A 91 -15.81 16.89 8.98
C SER A 91 -16.20 16.48 7.55
N ALA A 92 -17.36 16.95 7.08
CA ALA A 92 -17.78 16.74 5.69
C ALA A 92 -16.72 17.23 4.69
N LEU A 93 -16.04 18.34 5.00
CA LEU A 93 -14.95 18.86 4.20
C LEU A 93 -13.74 17.92 4.14
N SER A 94 -13.44 17.22 5.23
CA SER A 94 -12.34 16.23 5.27
C SER A 94 -12.64 15.01 4.42
N TYR A 95 -13.89 14.55 4.41
CA TYR A 95 -14.34 13.49 3.50
C TYR A 95 -14.28 13.91 2.05
N LEU A 96 -14.76 15.12 1.72
CA LEU A 96 -14.72 15.63 0.36
C LEU A 96 -13.27 15.78 -0.14
N LYS A 97 -12.39 16.35 0.68
CA LYS A 97 -10.95 16.46 0.39
C LYS A 97 -10.28 15.10 0.19
N LEU A 98 -10.72 14.06 0.90
CA LEU A 98 -10.20 12.71 0.74
C LEU A 98 -10.74 12.02 -0.51
N MET A 99 -12.06 12.02 -0.68
CA MET A 99 -12.75 11.22 -1.69
C MET A 99 -12.57 11.78 -3.09
N PHE A 100 -12.62 13.11 -3.27
CA PHE A 100 -12.49 13.74 -4.60
C PHE A 100 -11.23 13.31 -5.37
N PRO A 101 -10.00 13.45 -4.83
CA PRO A 101 -8.79 13.06 -5.55
C PRO A 101 -8.72 11.54 -5.78
N ILE A 102 -9.23 10.74 -4.85
CA ILE A 102 -9.25 9.27 -5.00
C ILE A 102 -10.20 8.88 -6.13
N SER A 103 -11.41 9.43 -6.16
CA SER A 103 -12.37 9.21 -7.24
C SER A 103 -11.82 9.68 -8.58
N PHE A 104 -11.14 10.82 -8.62
CA PHE A 104 -10.50 11.28 -9.84
C PHE A 104 -9.44 10.30 -10.34
N VAL A 105 -8.53 9.82 -9.47
CA VAL A 105 -7.51 8.84 -9.86
C VAL A 105 -8.14 7.50 -10.28
N SER A 106 -9.14 7.02 -9.54
CA SER A 106 -9.81 5.75 -9.81
C SER A 106 -10.68 5.79 -11.08
N ALA A 107 -11.07 6.98 -11.54
CA ALA A 107 -11.71 7.13 -12.84
C ALA A 107 -10.79 6.71 -14.00
N PHE A 108 -9.50 6.53 -13.76
CA PHE A 108 -8.50 6.27 -14.78
C PHE A 108 -7.63 5.04 -14.49
N VAL A 109 -7.71 4.51 -13.26
CA VAL A 109 -6.83 3.48 -12.71
C VAL A 109 -7.71 2.44 -12.03
N ASN A 110 -7.32 1.16 -12.09
CA ASN A 110 -8.08 0.08 -11.46
C ASN A 110 -8.30 0.31 -9.95
N ASN A 111 -9.52 0.06 -9.48
CA ASN A 111 -9.94 0.35 -8.10
C ASN A 111 -9.12 -0.42 -7.03
N THR A 112 -8.89 -1.73 -7.23
CA THR A 112 -8.28 -2.60 -6.20
C THR A 112 -6.86 -2.18 -5.82
N PRO A 113 -5.94 -1.94 -6.77
CA PRO A 113 -4.59 -1.51 -6.42
C PRO A 113 -4.54 -0.09 -5.84
N VAL A 114 -5.43 0.81 -6.28
CA VAL A 114 -5.55 2.17 -5.71
C VAL A 114 -5.89 2.09 -4.23
N VAL A 115 -6.92 1.32 -3.87
CA VAL A 115 -7.31 1.12 -2.47
C VAL A 115 -6.18 0.44 -1.69
N ALA A 116 -5.57 -0.62 -2.23
CA ALA A 116 -4.48 -1.33 -1.57
C ALA A 116 -3.27 -0.42 -1.26
N ALA A 117 -2.91 0.48 -2.18
CA ALA A 117 -1.84 1.46 -1.99
C ALA A 117 -2.20 2.53 -0.94
N LEU A 118 -3.48 2.95 -0.91
CA LEU A 118 -3.95 3.99 0.01
C LEU A 118 -4.20 3.49 1.44
N VAL A 119 -4.58 2.22 1.62
CA VAL A 119 -4.86 1.62 2.94
C VAL A 119 -3.76 1.89 3.97
N PRO A 120 -2.46 1.57 3.74
CA PRO A 120 -1.41 1.81 4.72
C PRO A 120 -1.19 3.30 4.99
N ILE A 121 -1.29 4.14 3.96
CA ILE A 121 -1.09 5.60 4.05
C ILE A 121 -2.21 6.24 4.89
N VAL A 122 -3.46 5.89 4.57
CA VAL A 122 -4.65 6.37 5.29
C VAL A 122 -4.69 5.85 6.71
N LYS A 123 -4.33 4.58 6.95
CA LYS A 123 -4.20 4.04 8.32
C LYS A 123 -3.15 4.80 9.13
N LYS A 124 -1.97 5.05 8.56
CA LYS A 124 -0.89 5.84 9.21
C LYS A 124 -1.37 7.25 9.54
N TRP A 125 -2.01 7.93 8.59
CA TRP A 125 -2.54 9.27 8.79
C TRP A 125 -3.66 9.30 9.85
N ALA A 126 -4.57 8.33 9.83
CA ALA A 126 -5.65 8.19 10.81
C ALA A 126 -5.08 8.07 12.23
N ARG A 127 -4.06 7.21 12.40
CA ARG A 127 -3.34 7.03 13.68
C ARG A 127 -2.68 8.32 14.16
N LEU A 128 -1.97 9.04 13.29
CA LEU A 128 -1.32 10.30 13.65
C LEU A 128 -2.29 11.42 14.06
N ASN A 129 -3.57 11.31 13.69
CA ASN A 129 -4.61 12.31 13.98
C ASN A 129 -5.67 11.80 14.97
N GLY A 130 -5.47 10.65 15.61
CA GLY A 130 -6.43 10.10 16.59
C GLY A 130 -7.80 9.74 15.99
N ILE A 131 -7.87 9.40 14.71
CA ILE A 131 -9.10 9.02 14.00
C ILE A 131 -9.11 7.50 13.78
N ALA A 132 -10.25 6.85 14.02
CA ALA A 132 -10.41 5.43 13.71
C ALA A 132 -10.23 5.16 12.21
N PRO A 133 -9.36 4.21 11.80
CA PRO A 133 -9.15 3.92 10.39
C PRO A 133 -10.42 3.51 9.63
N SER A 134 -11.35 2.80 10.29
CA SER A 134 -12.63 2.39 9.69
C SER A 134 -13.45 3.56 9.16
N LYS A 135 -13.34 4.74 9.79
CA LYS A 135 -14.03 5.96 9.36
C LYS A 135 -13.47 6.58 8.09
N LEU A 136 -12.25 6.20 7.65
CA LEU A 136 -11.63 6.73 6.44
C LEU A 136 -11.51 5.67 5.33
N LEU A 137 -11.23 4.41 5.70
CA LEU A 137 -11.04 3.33 4.73
C LEU A 137 -12.30 3.00 3.94
N ILE A 138 -13.48 3.06 4.56
CA ILE A 138 -14.75 2.90 3.86
C ILE A 138 -14.93 4.00 2.79
N PRO A 139 -14.85 5.31 3.13
CA PRO A 139 -14.85 6.39 2.13
C PRO A 139 -13.83 6.22 1.01
N VAL A 140 -12.60 5.79 1.32
CA VAL A 140 -11.56 5.52 0.31
C VAL A 140 -12.03 4.46 -0.69
N SER A 141 -12.60 3.36 -0.20
CA SER A 141 -13.12 2.29 -1.05
C SER A 141 -14.30 2.76 -1.91
N TYR A 142 -15.28 3.45 -1.33
CA TYR A 142 -16.41 4.00 -2.09
C TYR A 142 -15.98 5.06 -3.09
N ALA A 143 -15.02 5.93 -2.74
CA ALA A 143 -14.47 6.91 -3.66
C ALA A 143 -13.83 6.25 -4.87
N ALA A 144 -13.08 5.16 -4.67
CA ALA A 144 -12.50 4.39 -5.77
C ALA A 144 -13.59 3.82 -6.69
N ILE A 145 -14.64 3.20 -6.12
CA ILE A 145 -15.77 2.63 -6.87
C ILE A 145 -16.51 3.72 -7.67
N LEU A 146 -16.87 4.84 -7.02
CA LEU A 146 -17.58 5.96 -7.63
C LEU A 146 -16.73 6.66 -8.71
N GLY A 147 -15.41 6.69 -8.54
CA GLY A 147 -14.48 7.13 -9.57
C GLY A 147 -14.49 6.20 -10.77
N GLY A 148 -14.30 4.90 -10.53
CA GLY A 148 -14.16 3.88 -11.58
C GLY A 148 -15.36 3.76 -12.51
N ILE A 149 -16.57 4.10 -12.06
CA ILE A 149 -17.76 4.11 -12.94
C ILE A 149 -17.80 5.31 -13.91
N CYS A 150 -16.96 6.33 -13.73
CA CYS A 150 -17.02 7.55 -14.51
C CYS A 150 -16.46 7.43 -15.93
N THR A 151 -15.60 6.46 -16.23
CA THR A 151 -14.98 6.32 -17.56
C THR A 151 -15.07 4.90 -18.07
N LEU A 152 -14.80 4.73 -19.37
CA LEU A 152 -14.70 3.42 -19.99
C LEU A 152 -13.67 2.51 -19.29
N ILE A 153 -12.53 3.06 -18.87
CA ILE A 153 -11.40 2.27 -18.32
C ILE A 153 -11.41 2.13 -16.80
N GLY A 154 -12.24 2.90 -16.09
CA GLY A 154 -12.23 2.92 -14.62
C GLY A 154 -12.68 1.60 -13.97
N THR A 155 -13.44 0.77 -14.69
CA THR A 155 -13.84 -0.56 -14.21
C THR A 155 -13.82 -1.60 -15.34
N SER A 156 -13.45 -2.83 -14.98
CA SER A 156 -13.44 -3.99 -15.87
C SER A 156 -14.82 -4.29 -16.47
N THR A 157 -15.90 -4.01 -15.74
CA THR A 157 -17.28 -4.19 -16.21
C THR A 157 -17.61 -3.33 -17.43
N ASN A 158 -17.11 -2.08 -17.48
CA ASN A 158 -17.36 -1.19 -18.61
C ASN A 158 -16.65 -1.68 -19.87
N LEU A 159 -15.42 -2.18 -19.72
CA LEU A 159 -14.64 -2.77 -20.82
C LEU A 159 -15.24 -4.10 -21.32
N VAL A 160 -15.84 -4.90 -20.44
CA VAL A 160 -16.58 -6.11 -20.84
C VAL A 160 -17.76 -5.74 -21.73
N VAL A 161 -18.62 -4.81 -21.30
CA VAL A 161 -19.79 -4.40 -22.08
C VAL A 161 -19.35 -3.78 -23.41
N HIS A 162 -18.35 -2.90 -23.40
CA HIS A 162 -17.75 -2.36 -24.62
C HIS A 162 -17.24 -3.45 -25.57
N GLY A 163 -16.53 -4.46 -25.05
CA GLY A 163 -16.05 -5.58 -25.84
C GLY A 163 -17.18 -6.44 -26.42
N MET A 164 -18.30 -6.60 -25.70
CA MET A 164 -19.51 -7.27 -26.17
C MET A 164 -20.22 -6.47 -27.28
N MET A 165 -20.24 -5.14 -27.17
CA MET A 165 -20.83 -4.28 -28.20
C MET A 165 -20.07 -4.41 -29.53
N ILE A 166 -18.74 -4.30 -29.48
CA ILE A 166 -17.89 -4.43 -30.68
C ILE A 166 -18.05 -5.82 -31.31
N GLN A 167 -18.12 -6.88 -30.50
CA GLN A 167 -18.31 -8.24 -31.01
C GLN A 167 -19.63 -8.41 -31.77
N LYS A 168 -20.68 -7.67 -31.38
CA LYS A 168 -21.97 -7.63 -32.06
C LYS A 168 -22.01 -6.67 -33.26
N GLY A 169 -20.87 -6.09 -33.65
CA GLY A 169 -20.79 -5.13 -34.75
C GLY A 169 -21.36 -3.75 -34.41
N MET A 170 -21.64 -3.47 -33.14
CA MET A 170 -22.08 -2.16 -32.68
C MET A 170 -20.86 -1.26 -32.46
N GLU A 171 -21.04 0.06 -32.58
CA GLU A 171 -20.02 0.98 -32.11
C GLU A 171 -19.83 0.81 -30.60
N GLY A 172 -18.59 0.60 -30.16
CA GLY A 172 -18.29 0.56 -28.73
C GLY A 172 -18.39 1.94 -28.09
N PHE A 173 -18.53 1.96 -26.76
CA PHE A 173 -18.56 3.22 -26.00
C PHE A 173 -17.37 4.15 -26.31
N GLY A 174 -17.68 5.44 -26.43
CA GLY A 174 -16.68 6.51 -26.34
C GLY A 174 -16.06 6.58 -24.94
N PHE A 175 -14.83 7.11 -24.84
CA PHE A 175 -14.06 7.11 -23.59
C PHE A 175 -14.82 7.76 -22.41
N PHE A 176 -15.48 8.91 -22.65
CA PHE A 176 -16.26 9.67 -21.66
C PHE A 176 -17.78 9.53 -21.83
N GLU A 177 -18.24 8.56 -22.60
CA GLU A 177 -19.68 8.39 -22.84
C GLU A 177 -20.43 8.05 -21.55
N ILE A 178 -19.85 7.14 -20.76
CA ILE A 178 -20.37 6.70 -19.45
C ILE A 178 -20.32 7.83 -18.42
N THR A 179 -19.43 8.81 -18.59
CA THR A 179 -19.27 9.95 -17.66
C THR A 179 -20.57 10.74 -17.47
N LYS A 180 -21.42 10.80 -18.51
CA LYS A 180 -22.72 11.48 -18.43
C LYS A 180 -23.62 10.91 -17.33
N LEU A 181 -23.51 9.60 -17.07
CA LEU A 181 -24.25 8.91 -16.00
C LEU A 181 -23.39 8.73 -14.74
N GLY A 182 -22.11 8.37 -14.92
CA GLY A 182 -21.20 8.09 -13.82
C GLY A 182 -20.89 9.32 -12.96
N LEU A 183 -20.69 10.49 -13.57
CA LEU A 183 -20.33 11.71 -12.84
C LEU A 183 -21.44 12.19 -11.89
N PRO A 184 -22.73 12.29 -12.29
CA PRO A 184 -23.81 12.59 -11.35
C PRO A 184 -23.89 11.61 -10.18
N VAL A 185 -23.75 10.30 -10.45
CA VAL A 185 -23.78 9.25 -9.41
C VAL A 185 -22.59 9.39 -8.47
N ALA A 186 -21.40 9.65 -9.01
CA ALA A 186 -20.18 9.85 -8.23
C ALA A 186 -20.29 11.10 -7.33
N VAL A 187 -20.73 12.22 -7.88
CA VAL A 187 -20.95 13.46 -7.12
C VAL A 187 -21.96 13.23 -6.00
N PHE A 188 -23.11 12.61 -6.31
CA PHE A 188 -24.13 12.30 -5.31
C PHE A 188 -23.59 11.39 -4.20
N GLY A 189 -22.89 10.31 -4.56
CA GLY A 189 -22.31 9.37 -3.60
C GLY A 189 -21.22 10.01 -2.72
N ILE A 190 -20.37 10.86 -3.29
CA ILE A 190 -19.35 11.61 -2.54
C ILE A 190 -20.00 12.59 -1.57
N LEU A 191 -21.03 13.33 -2.01
CA LEU A 191 -21.76 14.26 -1.15
C LEU A 191 -22.46 13.50 -0.01
N LEU A 192 -23.15 12.41 -0.33
CA LEU A 192 -23.82 11.56 0.65
C LEU A 192 -22.83 11.07 1.70
N MET A 193 -21.69 10.50 1.29
CA MET A 193 -20.65 10.06 2.22
C MET A 193 -20.03 11.22 3.01
N SER A 194 -19.90 12.39 2.42
CA SER A 194 -19.34 13.56 3.10
C SER A 194 -20.28 14.06 4.21
N PHE A 195 -21.60 14.11 3.97
CA PHE A 195 -22.57 14.59 4.95
C PHE A 195 -22.99 13.52 5.97
N LEU A 196 -23.20 12.28 5.52
CA LEU A 196 -23.73 11.19 6.36
C LEU A 196 -22.62 10.30 6.95
N GLY A 197 -21.45 10.23 6.31
CA GLY A 197 -20.37 9.30 6.69
C GLY A 197 -19.86 9.53 8.11
N ALA A 198 -19.75 10.78 8.57
CA ALA A 198 -19.31 11.08 9.93
C ALA A 198 -20.21 10.43 11.01
N LYS A 199 -21.51 10.30 10.72
CA LYS A 199 -22.52 9.80 11.66
C LYS A 199 -22.79 8.30 11.53
N LEU A 200 -22.76 7.77 10.30
CA LEU A 200 -23.09 6.37 10.00
C LEU A 200 -21.88 5.42 10.04
N LEU A 201 -20.66 5.93 9.86
CA LEU A 201 -19.48 5.07 9.79
C LEU A 201 -19.06 4.55 11.17
N PRO A 202 -18.77 3.25 11.29
CA PRO A 202 -18.40 2.64 12.56
C PRO A 202 -17.06 3.18 13.05
N ASP A 203 -16.99 3.52 14.34
CA ASP A 203 -15.75 3.90 15.04
C ASP A 203 -15.10 2.64 15.61
N ARG A 204 -14.22 2.00 14.84
CA ARG A 204 -13.45 0.82 15.26
C ARG A 204 -11.99 1.24 15.47
N ARG A 205 -11.66 1.56 16.72
CA ARG A 205 -10.28 1.80 17.15
C ARG A 205 -9.65 0.46 17.50
N ASP A 206 -8.42 0.21 17.04
CA ASP A 206 -7.70 -1.01 17.43
C ASP A 206 -7.43 -0.94 18.93
N ILE A 207 -7.76 -1.98 19.70
CA ILE A 207 -7.56 -2.04 21.17
C ILE A 207 -6.06 -1.91 21.53
N ILE A 208 -5.17 -2.33 20.63
CA ILE A 208 -3.71 -2.16 20.73
C ILE A 208 -3.30 -0.67 20.69
N GLN A 209 -4.16 0.20 20.14
CA GLN A 209 -3.90 1.62 19.98
C GLN A 209 -4.03 2.39 21.30
N GLU A 210 -4.95 2.01 22.20
CA GLU A 210 -5.05 2.59 23.55
C GLU A 210 -3.84 2.24 24.44
N LEU A 211 -3.26 1.04 24.28
CA LEU A 211 -2.03 0.68 24.99
C LEU A 211 -0.77 1.30 24.36
N GLY A 212 -0.75 1.47 23.03
CA GLY A 212 0.41 1.97 22.29
C GLY A 212 0.58 3.50 22.32
N GLU A 213 -0.51 4.28 22.38
CA GLU A 213 -0.45 5.75 22.44
C GLU A 213 0.09 6.26 23.79
N ASN A 214 -0.05 5.50 24.87
CA ASN A 214 0.49 5.83 26.19
C ASN A 214 1.98 5.50 26.39
N THR A 215 2.67 4.91 25.40
CA THR A 215 4.05 4.40 25.60
C THR A 215 5.08 4.95 24.59
N ARG A 216 4.80 6.09 23.96
CA ARG A 216 5.84 6.81 23.18
C ARG A 216 6.61 7.74 24.10
N GLU A 217 7.53 7.19 24.89
CA GLU A 217 8.50 8.00 25.62
C GLU A 217 9.55 8.52 24.62
N PHE A 218 9.70 9.84 24.55
CA PHE A 218 10.71 10.50 23.72
C PHE A 218 12.04 10.52 24.48
N VAL A 219 13.15 10.16 23.81
CA VAL A 219 14.49 10.24 24.37
C VAL A 219 15.11 11.60 24.03
N ALA A 220 15.54 12.34 25.04
CA ALA A 220 16.22 13.63 24.89
C ALA A 220 17.68 13.53 25.37
N GLU A 221 18.62 14.00 24.54
CA GLU A 221 20.04 14.11 24.87
C GLU A 221 20.38 15.56 25.26
N MET A 222 20.97 15.72 26.44
CA MET A 222 21.41 17.01 26.98
C MET A 222 22.90 16.94 27.33
N LYS A 223 23.69 17.91 26.89
CA LYS A 223 25.10 18.04 27.25
C LYS A 223 25.26 19.02 28.41
N VAL A 224 26.01 18.59 29.43
CA VAL A 224 26.36 19.42 30.59
C VAL A 224 27.53 20.33 30.21
N THR A 225 27.29 21.64 30.20
CA THR A 225 28.34 22.64 29.97
C THR A 225 28.89 23.18 31.28
N ARG A 226 29.90 24.06 31.19
CA ARG A 226 30.53 24.70 32.36
C ARG A 226 29.59 25.65 33.11
N GLU A 227 28.50 26.04 32.49
CA GLU A 227 27.49 26.94 33.07
C GLU A 227 26.47 26.20 33.94
N TYR A 228 26.56 24.87 34.04
CA TYR A 228 25.61 24.07 34.78
C TYR A 228 25.76 24.27 36.30
N PRO A 229 24.73 24.74 37.03
CA PRO A 229 24.86 25.17 38.43
C PRO A 229 25.05 24.01 39.43
N TYR A 230 24.88 22.75 39.00
CA TYR A 230 24.94 21.57 39.85
C TYR A 230 26.11 20.63 39.54
N ILE A 231 27.15 21.13 38.88
CA ILE A 231 28.41 20.38 38.68
C ILE A 231 28.94 19.88 40.03
N GLY A 232 29.32 18.60 40.10
CA GLY A 232 29.87 17.93 41.28
C GLY A 232 28.82 17.46 42.30
N LYS A 233 27.55 17.83 42.15
CA LYS A 233 26.44 17.32 42.96
C LYS A 233 25.94 15.97 42.45
N THR A 234 25.26 15.21 43.31
CA THR A 234 24.65 13.93 42.91
C THR A 234 23.40 14.14 42.05
N ILE A 235 22.99 13.14 41.27
CA ILE A 235 21.74 13.16 40.47
C ILE A 235 20.54 13.57 41.30
N THR A 236 20.46 13.09 42.54
CA THR A 236 19.37 13.43 43.47
C THR A 236 19.45 14.88 43.92
N GLN A 237 20.65 15.36 44.28
CA GLN A 237 20.88 16.75 44.69
C GLN A 237 20.66 17.77 43.54
N ALA A 238 20.85 17.33 42.30
CA ALA A 238 20.58 18.12 41.09
C ALA A 238 19.11 18.10 40.66
N GLY A 239 18.24 17.36 41.37
CA GLY A 239 16.81 17.28 41.08
C GLY A 239 16.44 16.48 39.83
N LEU A 240 17.42 15.85 39.16
CA LEU A 240 17.22 15.14 37.89
C LEU A 240 16.44 13.81 38.02
N ARG A 241 16.18 13.37 39.26
CA ARG A 241 15.40 12.17 39.58
C ARG A 241 13.91 12.45 39.86
N HIS A 242 13.57 13.69 40.21
CA HIS A 242 12.22 14.09 40.60
C HIS A 242 11.54 14.99 39.56
N LEU A 243 11.97 14.90 38.30
CA LEU A 243 11.36 15.63 37.20
C LEU A 243 9.94 15.10 36.97
N LYS A 244 8.98 16.00 36.77
CA LYS A 244 7.60 15.61 36.43
C LYS A 244 7.60 15.11 34.98
N GLY A 245 7.30 13.83 34.75
CA GLY A 245 7.14 13.28 33.39
C GLY A 245 8.44 13.09 32.57
N LEU A 246 9.61 13.23 33.19
CA LEU A 246 10.92 12.94 32.60
C LEU A 246 11.76 12.08 33.56
N PHE A 247 12.55 11.17 33.00
CA PHE A 247 13.40 10.27 33.77
C PHE A 247 14.81 10.19 33.16
N LEU A 248 15.83 10.54 33.94
CA LEU A 248 17.23 10.32 33.56
C LEU A 248 17.56 8.83 33.66
N PHE A 249 17.83 8.19 32.53
CA PHE A 249 18.08 6.75 32.50
C PHE A 249 19.53 6.38 32.16
N GLN A 250 20.31 7.32 31.59
CA GLN A 250 21.69 7.09 31.20
C GLN A 250 22.53 8.37 31.29
N VAL A 251 23.77 8.24 31.75
CA VAL A 251 24.83 9.26 31.59
C VAL A 251 25.94 8.66 30.73
N GLU A 252 26.45 9.42 29.77
CA GLU A 252 27.66 9.08 29.02
C GLU A 252 28.76 10.07 29.34
N ARG A 253 29.90 9.55 29.78
CA ARG A 253 31.06 10.33 30.24
C ARG A 253 32.31 9.84 29.53
N ALA A 254 32.94 10.71 28.73
CA ALA A 254 34.17 10.38 28.00
C ALA A 254 34.09 9.05 27.19
N GLY A 255 32.91 8.72 26.65
CA GLY A 255 32.64 7.48 25.89
C GLY A 255 32.25 6.27 26.75
N GLU A 256 32.25 6.39 28.07
CA GLU A 256 31.79 5.36 29.00
C GLU A 256 30.30 5.54 29.33
N ILE A 257 29.54 4.44 29.32
CA ILE A 257 28.09 4.44 29.55
C ILE A 257 27.78 4.05 30.99
N ILE A 258 27.16 4.96 31.74
CA ILE A 258 26.72 4.77 33.11
C ILE A 258 25.20 4.57 33.09
N ALA A 259 24.76 3.31 33.22
CA ALA A 259 23.35 2.91 33.28
C ALA A 259 23.18 1.60 34.09
N PRO A 260 22.19 1.50 35.00
CA PRO A 260 21.28 2.55 35.44
C PRO A 260 22.01 3.62 36.26
N VAL A 261 21.56 4.87 36.15
CA VAL A 261 22.22 5.98 36.85
C VAL A 261 21.88 5.94 38.34
N SER A 262 22.90 5.80 39.19
CA SER A 262 22.75 5.79 40.65
C SER A 262 22.30 7.15 41.18
N PRO A 263 21.45 7.23 42.23
CA PRO A 263 21.09 8.50 42.87
C PRO A 263 22.28 9.30 43.40
N ASP A 264 23.38 8.61 43.70
CA ASP A 264 24.62 9.16 44.27
C ASP A 264 25.67 9.49 43.20
N GLU A 265 25.39 9.18 41.93
CA GLU A 265 26.29 9.51 40.81
C GLU A 265 26.43 11.02 40.69
N ARG A 266 27.67 11.51 40.58
CA ARG A 266 27.96 12.95 40.50
C ARG A 266 27.94 13.42 39.07
N ILE A 267 27.40 14.61 38.82
CA ILE A 267 27.36 15.22 37.49
C ILE A 267 28.67 15.95 37.21
N LEU A 268 29.31 15.69 36.07
CA LEU A 268 30.55 16.34 35.65
C LEU A 268 30.35 17.13 34.35
N VAL A 269 31.25 18.09 34.11
CA VAL A 269 31.26 18.87 32.86
C VAL A 269 31.57 17.95 31.69
N GLY A 270 30.79 18.07 30.62
CA GLY A 270 30.93 17.25 29.41
C GLY A 270 30.12 15.95 29.44
N ASP A 271 29.45 15.64 30.55
CA ASP A 271 28.50 14.54 30.62
C ASP A 271 27.37 14.73 29.58
N ARG A 272 26.97 13.65 28.92
CA ARG A 272 25.76 13.59 28.10
C ARG A 272 24.68 12.85 28.88
N LEU A 273 23.63 13.56 29.24
CA LEU A 273 22.50 13.08 30.03
C LEU A 273 21.35 12.68 29.09
N PHE A 274 20.85 11.46 29.24
CA PHE A 274 19.75 10.93 28.42
C PHE A 274 18.49 10.77 29.25
N PHE A 275 17.44 11.49 28.85
CA PHE A 275 16.13 11.49 29.51
C PHE A 275 15.08 10.79 28.67
N THR A 276 14.11 10.13 29.29
CA THR A 276 12.93 9.54 28.63
C THR A 276 11.66 10.18 29.20
N GLY A 277 10.69 10.58 28.37
CA GLY A 277 9.44 11.22 28.85
C GLY A 277 8.60 11.94 27.80
N LEU A 278 7.65 12.77 28.26
CA LEU A 278 6.72 13.52 27.39
C LEU A 278 7.44 14.69 26.67
N PRO A 279 7.16 14.96 25.37
CA PRO A 279 7.85 16.00 24.58
C PRO A 279 7.74 17.41 25.17
N GLU A 280 6.60 17.71 25.80
CA GLU A 280 6.28 19.02 26.37
C GLU A 280 7.23 19.40 27.51
N THR A 281 7.76 18.40 28.22
CA THR A 281 8.65 18.54 29.37
C THR A 281 10.13 18.73 29.00
N ILE A 282 10.53 18.43 27.77
CA ILE A 282 11.92 18.66 27.29
C ILE A 282 12.25 20.17 27.29
N VAL A 283 11.23 21.01 27.08
CA VAL A 283 11.34 22.48 27.11
C VAL A 283 11.74 22.98 28.51
N GLU A 284 11.38 22.27 29.59
CA GLU A 284 11.76 22.64 30.95
C GLU A 284 13.24 22.39 31.22
N LEU A 285 13.82 21.33 30.66
CA LEU A 285 15.26 21.05 30.77
C LEU A 285 16.12 22.09 30.04
N GLN A 286 15.64 22.63 28.92
CA GLN A 286 16.32 23.71 28.18
C GLN A 286 16.37 25.04 28.95
N ARG A 287 15.50 25.23 29.95
CA ARG A 287 15.51 26.43 30.80
C ARG A 287 16.55 26.36 31.91
N VAL A 288 17.16 25.18 32.13
CA VAL A 288 18.21 25.01 33.13
C VAL A 288 19.53 25.51 32.52
N PRO A 289 20.17 26.55 33.10
CA PRO A 289 21.44 27.06 32.61
C PRO A 289 22.48 25.93 32.54
N GLY A 290 23.20 25.85 31.42
CA GLY A 290 24.25 24.86 31.18
C GLY A 290 23.81 23.44 30.80
N LEU A 291 22.52 23.20 30.53
CA LEU A 291 22.05 22.00 29.82
C LEU A 291 21.71 22.37 28.37
N GLU A 292 22.57 21.97 27.44
CA GLU A 292 22.37 22.23 26.01
C GLU A 292 21.86 20.99 25.29
N VAL A 293 20.83 21.15 24.44
CA VAL A 293 20.41 20.07 23.55
C VAL A 293 21.49 19.84 22.51
N VAL A 294 22.03 18.61 22.48
CA VAL A 294 22.92 18.19 21.40
C VAL A 294 22.06 17.98 20.16
N LYS A 295 22.08 18.94 19.24
CA LYS A 295 21.59 18.75 17.87
C LYS A 295 22.69 18.10 17.05
N ASP A 296 22.99 16.82 17.29
CA ASP A 296 23.89 16.10 16.39
C ASP A 296 23.10 15.46 15.24
N SER A 297 23.17 16.18 14.12
CA SER A 297 23.22 15.65 12.77
C SER A 297 24.27 14.53 12.67
N GLU A 298 23.81 13.28 12.54
CA GLU A 298 24.51 12.22 11.79
C GLU A 298 23.60 11.04 11.43
N PHE A 299 22.39 11.32 10.92
CA PHE A 299 21.63 10.34 10.15
C PHE A 299 20.75 11.05 9.12
N ASP A 300 21.39 11.62 8.11
CA ASP A 300 20.69 12.27 7.00
C ASP A 300 20.34 11.23 5.93
N LEU A 301 19.10 10.74 5.99
CA LEU A 301 18.51 9.84 4.99
C LEU A 301 18.41 10.48 3.59
N SER A 302 18.67 11.78 3.44
CA SER A 302 18.58 12.49 2.16
C SER A 302 19.77 12.25 1.21
N ASN A 303 20.88 11.67 1.70
CA ASN A 303 22.09 11.40 0.91
C ASN A 303 22.26 9.94 0.44
N TYR A 304 21.30 9.06 0.71
CA TYR A 304 21.29 7.70 0.18
C TYR A 304 20.35 7.60 -1.02
N ASP A 305 20.93 7.49 -2.21
CA ASP A 305 20.22 7.25 -3.47
C ASP A 305 19.36 5.98 -3.35
N SER A 306 18.04 6.14 -3.36
CA SER A 306 17.03 5.08 -3.17
C SER A 306 17.10 3.98 -4.23
N ASP A 307 17.84 4.21 -5.31
CA ASP A 307 18.06 3.24 -6.39
C ASP A 307 19.22 2.26 -6.11
N ARG A 308 20.10 2.52 -5.12
CA ARG A 308 21.32 1.69 -4.88
C ARG A 308 21.29 0.83 -3.62
N VAL A 309 20.40 1.13 -2.67
CA VAL A 309 20.35 0.45 -1.37
C VAL A 309 18.91 0.07 -1.05
N LYS A 310 18.68 -1.20 -0.71
CA LYS A 310 17.38 -1.82 -0.46
C LYS A 310 17.28 -2.29 0.98
N LEU A 311 16.05 -2.34 1.49
CA LEU A 311 15.76 -2.80 2.83
C LEU A 311 15.43 -4.30 2.80
N TYR A 312 15.98 -5.05 3.74
CA TYR A 312 15.83 -6.50 3.86
C TYR A 312 15.46 -6.90 5.28
N GLU A 313 14.68 -7.97 5.42
CA GLU A 313 14.47 -8.68 6.68
C GLU A 313 15.24 -10.00 6.63
N ALA A 314 16.12 -10.22 7.61
CA ALA A 314 16.92 -11.42 7.71
C ALA A 314 16.74 -12.08 9.08
N VAL A 315 16.32 -13.35 9.10
CA VAL A 315 16.19 -14.13 10.34
C VAL A 315 17.50 -14.84 10.61
N VAL A 316 18.09 -14.58 11.78
CA VAL A 316 19.37 -15.16 12.19
C VAL A 316 19.21 -16.66 12.44
N SER A 317 20.00 -17.45 11.73
CA SER A 317 20.04 -18.90 11.90
C SER A 317 20.67 -19.30 13.24
N SER A 318 20.28 -20.45 13.78
CA SER A 318 20.94 -21.05 14.96
C SER A 318 22.41 -21.42 14.71
N SER A 319 22.81 -21.62 13.46
CA SER A 319 24.20 -21.90 13.05
C SER A 319 25.00 -20.64 12.67
N SER A 320 24.44 -19.45 12.86
CA SER A 320 25.08 -18.19 12.47
C SER A 320 26.26 -17.82 13.35
N GLY A 321 27.37 -17.38 12.73
CA GLY A 321 28.55 -16.87 13.46
C GLY A 321 28.32 -15.53 14.18
N LEU A 322 27.12 -14.97 14.03
CA LEU A 322 26.61 -13.79 14.72
C LEU A 322 26.06 -14.11 16.12
N VAL A 323 25.66 -15.36 16.36
CA VAL A 323 25.02 -15.76 17.62
C VAL A 323 25.98 -15.55 18.79
N GLY A 324 25.49 -14.86 19.82
CA GLY A 324 26.25 -14.61 21.05
C GLY A 324 27.20 -13.42 20.99
N LYS A 325 27.40 -12.79 19.82
CA LYS A 325 28.15 -11.54 19.69
C LYS A 325 27.22 -10.34 19.77
N ASN A 326 27.71 -9.23 20.32
CA ASN A 326 27.01 -7.96 20.11
C ASN A 326 27.24 -7.43 18.69
N VAL A 327 26.35 -6.54 18.21
CA VAL A 327 26.40 -6.03 16.84
C VAL A 327 27.73 -5.34 16.52
N ARG A 328 28.34 -4.61 17.47
CA ARG A 328 29.66 -3.98 17.27
C ARG A 328 30.78 -5.01 17.11
N GLU A 329 30.85 -5.99 17.98
CA GLU A 329 31.84 -7.08 17.96
C GLU A 329 31.73 -7.96 16.72
N SER A 330 30.52 -8.14 16.20
CA SER A 330 30.30 -8.94 15.00
C SER A 330 30.90 -8.35 13.73
N ASN A 331 31.32 -7.08 13.75
CA ASN A 331 31.76 -6.33 12.56
C ASN A 331 30.77 -6.44 11.40
N PHE A 332 29.47 -6.50 11.71
CA PHE A 332 28.40 -6.82 10.77
C PHE A 332 28.50 -6.05 9.45
N ARG A 333 28.77 -4.74 9.54
CA ARG A 333 28.91 -3.84 8.39
C ARG A 333 30.04 -4.25 7.43
N LYS A 334 31.16 -4.72 7.96
CA LYS A 334 32.33 -5.12 7.16
C LYS A 334 32.15 -6.51 6.54
N VAL A 335 31.53 -7.42 7.28
CA VAL A 335 31.34 -8.82 6.86
C VAL A 335 30.22 -8.96 5.85
N TYR A 336 29.09 -8.30 6.10
CA TYR A 336 27.86 -8.49 5.32
C TYR A 336 27.60 -7.34 4.32
N ASP A 337 28.40 -6.27 4.33
CA ASP A 337 28.18 -5.04 3.54
C ASP A 337 26.76 -4.49 3.70
N ALA A 338 26.26 -4.55 4.94
CA ALA A 338 24.88 -4.24 5.31
C ALA A 338 24.83 -3.52 6.68
N VAL A 339 23.81 -2.69 6.89
CA VAL A 339 23.61 -1.93 8.14
C VAL A 339 22.35 -2.44 8.84
N ILE A 340 22.46 -2.78 10.13
CA ILE A 340 21.29 -3.17 10.93
C ILE A 340 20.55 -1.91 11.40
N LEU A 341 19.29 -1.74 10.99
CA LEU A 341 18.40 -0.66 11.43
C LEU A 341 17.64 -1.02 12.71
N ALA A 342 17.22 -2.28 12.84
CA ALA A 342 16.47 -2.76 13.99
C ALA A 342 16.63 -4.27 14.16
N ILE A 343 16.41 -4.76 15.38
CA ILE A 343 16.36 -6.18 15.72
C ILE A 343 15.02 -6.45 16.39
N HIS A 344 14.28 -7.41 15.86
CA HIS A 344 13.05 -7.94 16.46
C HIS A 344 13.31 -9.32 17.05
N ARG A 345 12.77 -9.58 18.22
CA ARG A 345 12.85 -10.87 18.91
C ARG A 345 11.44 -11.27 19.29
N SER A 346 11.02 -12.45 18.83
CA SER A 346 9.66 -12.97 19.07
C SER A 346 8.54 -12.00 18.66
N GLY A 347 8.74 -11.25 17.57
CA GLY A 347 7.78 -10.28 17.04
C GLY A 347 7.85 -8.88 17.67
N GLU A 348 8.68 -8.65 18.69
CA GLU A 348 8.83 -7.33 19.32
C GLU A 348 10.21 -6.72 19.05
N ARG A 349 10.26 -5.39 18.89
CA ARG A 349 11.53 -4.67 18.71
C ARG A 349 12.34 -4.71 20.02
N VAL A 350 13.58 -5.19 19.94
CA VAL A 350 14.51 -5.17 21.06
C VAL A 350 14.85 -3.71 21.40
N ARG A 351 14.43 -3.24 22.58
CA ARG A 351 14.59 -1.85 23.04
C ARG A 351 15.98 -1.62 23.64
N LYS A 352 17.03 -1.72 22.81
CA LYS A 352 18.42 -1.38 23.15
C LYS A 352 19.08 -0.69 21.95
N LYS A 353 20.17 0.07 22.18
CA LYS A 353 20.99 0.61 21.08
C LYS A 353 21.46 -0.55 20.21
N VAL A 354 21.22 -0.47 18.90
CA VAL A 354 21.42 -1.62 17.98
C VAL A 354 22.83 -2.20 18.09
N GLY A 355 23.86 -1.35 18.23
CA GLY A 355 25.25 -1.77 18.41
C GLY A 355 25.52 -2.64 19.65
N ASP A 356 24.73 -2.49 20.71
CA ASP A 356 24.90 -3.16 22.00
C ASP A 356 24.04 -4.43 22.12
N ILE A 357 23.22 -4.74 21.11
CA ILE A 357 22.35 -5.91 21.14
C ILE A 357 23.18 -7.17 20.88
N VAL A 358 23.14 -8.11 21.82
CA VAL A 358 23.61 -9.47 21.62
C VAL A 358 22.60 -10.22 20.76
N ILE A 359 23.07 -10.69 19.59
CA ILE A 359 22.27 -11.38 18.59
C ILE A 359 21.97 -12.80 19.07
N LYS A 360 20.72 -13.22 19.00
CA LYS A 360 20.24 -14.56 19.34
C LYS A 360 19.70 -15.29 18.10
N PRO A 361 19.68 -16.64 18.12
CA PRO A 361 18.98 -17.42 17.10
C PRO A 361 17.51 -16.99 17.00
N GLY A 362 17.00 -16.86 15.78
CA GLY A 362 15.62 -16.44 15.52
C GLY A 362 15.37 -14.93 15.63
N ASP A 363 16.38 -14.12 15.98
CA ASP A 363 16.27 -12.67 15.86
C ASP A 363 16.03 -12.28 14.39
N THR A 364 15.09 -11.37 14.16
CA THR A 364 14.81 -10.80 12.84
C THR A 364 15.50 -9.46 12.72
N LEU A 365 16.52 -9.37 11.88
CA LEU A 365 17.28 -8.16 11.60
C LEU A 365 16.62 -7.41 10.45
N LEU A 366 16.35 -6.12 10.65
CA LEU A 366 15.99 -5.21 9.57
C LEU A 366 17.27 -4.56 9.05
N LEU A 367 17.63 -4.83 7.80
CA LEU A 367 18.92 -4.53 7.19
C LEU A 367 18.77 -3.54 6.04
N LEU A 368 19.71 -2.62 5.91
CA LEU A 368 19.89 -1.77 4.75
C LEU A 368 21.15 -2.23 4.00
N ALA A 369 21.01 -2.74 2.78
CA ALA A 369 22.09 -3.36 2.01
C ALA A 369 21.95 -3.08 0.51
N LYS A 370 23.01 -3.30 -0.27
CA LYS A 370 22.94 -3.16 -1.75
C LYS A 370 21.94 -4.15 -2.37
N ASP A 371 21.50 -3.88 -3.60
CA ASP A 371 20.64 -4.80 -4.32
C ASP A 371 21.34 -6.17 -4.52
N GLY A 372 20.58 -7.26 -4.33
CA GLY A 372 21.10 -8.64 -4.40
C GLY A 372 21.64 -9.24 -3.10
N PHE A 373 21.45 -8.57 -1.94
CA PHE A 373 21.81 -9.12 -0.62
C PHE A 373 21.07 -10.44 -0.32
N ASP A 374 19.78 -10.50 -0.67
CA ASP A 374 18.96 -11.72 -0.62
C ASP A 374 19.62 -12.85 -1.42
N LYS A 375 19.92 -12.64 -2.71
CA LYS A 375 20.52 -13.67 -3.56
C LYS A 375 21.87 -14.18 -3.04
N LYS A 376 22.66 -13.30 -2.42
CA LYS A 376 24.00 -13.63 -1.91
C LYS A 376 23.94 -14.45 -0.61
N TRP A 377 22.97 -14.15 0.27
CA TRP A 377 22.95 -14.68 1.64
C TRP A 377 21.80 -15.65 1.91
N TYR A 378 20.86 -15.86 0.97
CA TYR A 378 19.74 -16.79 1.11
C TYR A 378 20.16 -18.26 1.29
N ASN A 379 21.24 -18.70 0.61
CA ASN A 379 21.75 -20.09 0.68
C ASN A 379 22.90 -20.26 1.69
N ARG A 380 23.13 -19.32 2.60
CA ARG A 380 24.22 -19.38 3.58
C ARG A 380 23.68 -19.73 4.96
N SER A 381 24.49 -20.44 5.76
CA SER A 381 24.13 -20.88 7.10
C SER A 381 23.90 -19.75 8.11
N ASP A 382 24.28 -18.51 7.76
CA ASP A 382 24.18 -17.34 8.64
C ASP A 382 22.74 -16.84 8.84
N PHE A 383 21.86 -17.04 7.87
CA PHE A 383 20.46 -16.60 7.93
C PHE A 383 19.52 -17.72 7.50
N SER A 384 18.46 -17.95 8.26
CA SER A 384 17.43 -18.95 7.93
C SER A 384 16.45 -18.45 6.88
N LEU A 385 16.28 -17.13 6.79
CA LEU A 385 15.42 -16.46 5.81
C LEU A 385 15.99 -15.08 5.54
N VAL A 386 16.03 -14.68 4.27
CA VAL A 386 16.31 -13.30 3.85
C VAL A 386 15.26 -12.89 2.83
N SER A 387 14.53 -11.83 3.12
CA SER A 387 13.50 -11.27 2.25
C SER A 387 13.73 -9.77 2.04
N LYS A 388 13.39 -9.24 0.87
CA LYS A 388 13.31 -7.78 0.68
C LYS A 388 12.11 -7.27 1.49
N SER A 389 12.34 -6.39 2.45
CA SER A 389 11.24 -5.75 3.18
C SER A 389 10.50 -4.81 2.22
N VAL A 390 9.17 -4.78 2.33
CA VAL A 390 8.24 -4.11 1.41
C VAL A 390 8.80 -2.78 0.87
N GLU A 391 9.16 -2.78 -0.41
CA GLU A 391 9.77 -1.66 -1.11
C GLU A 391 8.83 -0.45 -1.08
N VAL A 392 9.17 0.59 -0.33
CA VAL A 392 8.65 1.94 -0.64
C VAL A 392 9.49 2.45 -1.81
N TYR A 393 9.14 2.03 -3.02
CA TYR A 393 9.72 2.55 -4.25
C TYR A 393 9.40 4.06 -4.34
N SER A 394 10.41 4.90 -4.17
CA SER A 394 10.41 6.26 -4.67
C SER A 394 10.83 6.19 -6.14
N LYS A 395 9.94 6.55 -7.06
CA LYS A 395 10.33 6.66 -8.48
C LYS A 395 10.92 8.06 -8.66
N PRO A 396 12.02 8.24 -9.39
CA PRO A 396 12.53 9.58 -9.71
C PRO A 396 11.39 10.47 -10.22
N ARG A 397 11.21 11.66 -9.63
CA ARG A 397 10.06 12.55 -9.91
C ARG A 397 9.82 12.79 -11.40
N TRP A 398 10.88 12.85 -12.20
CA TRP A 398 10.78 13.01 -13.65
C TRP A 398 10.14 11.81 -14.36
N LYS A 399 10.43 10.56 -13.92
CA LYS A 399 9.78 9.36 -14.45
C LYS A 399 8.29 9.33 -14.12
N THR A 400 7.94 9.82 -12.93
CA THR A 400 6.55 9.97 -12.49
C THR A 400 5.79 10.98 -13.36
N ILE A 401 6.38 12.15 -13.61
CA ILE A 401 5.78 13.17 -14.51
C ILE A 401 5.66 12.63 -15.93
N LEU A 402 6.68 11.94 -16.43
CA LEU A 402 6.68 11.33 -17.76
C LEU A 402 5.60 10.24 -17.89
N ALA A 403 5.39 9.42 -16.87
CA ALA A 403 4.31 8.43 -16.85
C ALA A 403 2.93 9.09 -16.96
N ILE A 404 2.70 10.16 -16.20
CA ILE A 404 1.46 10.94 -16.24
C ILE A 404 1.28 11.58 -17.64
N ALA A 405 2.34 12.11 -18.23
CA ALA A 405 2.30 12.72 -19.57
C ALA A 405 1.95 11.68 -20.65
N ILE A 406 2.57 10.50 -20.64
CA ILE A 406 2.26 9.40 -21.58
C ILE A 406 0.82 8.94 -21.40
N PHE A 407 0.37 8.82 -20.15
CA PHE A 407 -1.01 8.44 -19.85
C PHE A 407 -2.02 9.48 -20.33
N ALA A 408 -1.76 10.77 -20.10
CA ALA A 408 -2.60 11.85 -20.58
C ALA A 408 -2.66 11.86 -22.11
N ALA A 409 -1.52 11.68 -22.78
CA ALA A 409 -1.46 11.58 -24.24
C ALA A 409 -2.28 10.39 -24.76
N MET A 410 -2.19 9.23 -24.11
CA MET A 410 -2.99 8.05 -24.43
C MET A 410 -4.50 8.35 -24.34
N ILE A 411 -4.95 9.03 -23.28
CA ILE A 411 -6.36 9.43 -23.12
C ILE A 411 -6.79 10.37 -24.24
N VAL A 412 -5.97 11.37 -24.58
CA VAL A 412 -6.29 12.33 -25.66
C VAL A 412 -6.44 11.60 -26.99
N VAL A 413 -5.50 10.71 -27.34
CA VAL A 413 -5.55 9.90 -28.57
C VAL A 413 -6.79 9.02 -28.63
N ALA A 414 -7.14 8.35 -27.52
CA ALA A 414 -8.34 7.51 -27.44
C ALA A 414 -9.64 8.32 -27.49
N THR A 415 -9.67 9.51 -26.88
CA THR A 415 -10.84 10.39 -26.82
C THR A 415 -11.15 11.01 -28.18
N LEU A 416 -10.10 11.45 -28.90
CA LEU A 416 -10.22 11.98 -30.26
C LEU A 416 -10.48 10.88 -31.31
N LYS A 417 -10.60 9.61 -30.88
CA LYS A 417 -10.78 8.44 -31.74
C LYS A 417 -9.73 8.32 -32.86
N ILE A 418 -8.52 8.85 -32.64
CA ILE A 418 -7.41 8.79 -33.61
C ILE A 418 -6.92 7.35 -33.76
N LEU A 419 -6.83 6.63 -32.64
CA LEU A 419 -6.52 5.20 -32.60
C LEU A 419 -7.52 4.45 -31.71
N PRO A 420 -7.82 3.17 -32.02
CA PRO A 420 -8.51 2.29 -31.09
C PRO A 420 -7.80 2.25 -29.74
N ILE A 421 -8.56 2.23 -28.65
CA ILE A 421 -8.03 2.26 -27.28
C ILE A 421 -7.00 1.16 -27.01
N LEU A 422 -7.19 -0.02 -27.61
CA LEU A 422 -6.26 -1.13 -27.53
C LEU A 422 -4.86 -0.73 -28.02
N LEU A 423 -4.76 -0.08 -29.18
CA LEU A 423 -3.50 0.35 -29.76
C LEU A 423 -2.89 1.53 -29.01
N ALA A 424 -3.72 2.50 -28.60
CA ALA A 424 -3.26 3.61 -27.78
C ALA A 424 -2.65 3.12 -26.45
N ALA A 425 -3.33 2.18 -25.79
CA ALA A 425 -2.84 1.56 -24.55
C ALA A 425 -1.58 0.72 -24.79
N ALA A 426 -1.51 -0.02 -25.88
CA ALA A 426 -0.33 -0.83 -26.23
C ALA A 426 0.91 0.05 -26.43
N LEU A 427 0.78 1.14 -27.18
CA LEU A 427 1.85 2.10 -27.40
C LEU A 427 2.30 2.75 -26.09
N ALA A 428 1.35 3.15 -25.23
CA ALA A 428 1.66 3.72 -23.92
C ALA A 428 2.41 2.72 -23.03
N ALA A 429 1.95 1.47 -22.96
CA ALA A 429 2.58 0.41 -22.17
C ALA A 429 4.01 0.11 -22.67
N ILE A 430 4.20 -0.02 -23.99
CA ILE A 430 5.53 -0.24 -24.59
C ILE A 430 6.46 0.93 -24.25
N LEU A 431 5.99 2.17 -24.44
CA LEU A 431 6.80 3.36 -24.15
C LEU A 431 7.18 3.43 -22.67
N MET A 432 6.27 3.09 -21.75
CA MET A 432 6.54 3.07 -20.31
C MET A 432 7.56 1.98 -19.91
N VAL A 433 7.56 0.83 -20.59
CA VAL A 433 8.55 -0.23 -20.36
C VAL A 433 9.92 0.16 -20.93
N VAL A 434 9.96 0.63 -22.18
CA VAL A 434 11.21 1.02 -22.87
C VAL A 434 11.90 2.18 -22.18
N LEU A 435 11.15 3.16 -21.66
CA LEU A 435 11.67 4.29 -20.88
C LEU A 435 12.04 3.92 -19.44
N GLY A 436 11.86 2.66 -19.03
CA GLY A 436 12.19 2.18 -17.69
C GLY A 436 11.35 2.85 -16.58
N ILE A 437 10.10 3.20 -16.89
CA ILE A 437 9.10 3.72 -15.92
C ILE A 437 8.51 2.55 -15.12
N VAL A 438 8.33 1.40 -15.76
CA VAL A 438 7.93 0.13 -15.16
C VAL A 438 8.85 -0.97 -15.69
N SER A 439 9.30 -1.87 -14.81
CA SER A 439 10.12 -3.01 -15.25
C SER A 439 9.24 -4.06 -15.95
N PRO A 440 9.80 -4.87 -16.86
CA PRO A 440 9.05 -5.95 -17.51
C PRO A 440 8.40 -6.92 -16.51
N GLU A 441 9.08 -7.23 -15.40
CA GLU A 441 8.56 -8.10 -14.34
C GLU A 441 7.35 -7.47 -13.66
N LYS A 442 7.45 -6.19 -13.26
CA LYS A 442 6.34 -5.47 -12.64
C LYS A 442 5.17 -5.27 -13.60
N ALA A 443 5.45 -5.07 -14.88
CA ALA A 443 4.42 -5.03 -15.93
C ALA A 443 3.66 -6.37 -15.99
N ARG A 444 4.38 -7.49 -16.07
CA ARG A 444 3.77 -8.83 -16.08
C ARG A 444 2.97 -9.11 -14.81
N ASP A 445 3.56 -8.86 -13.65
CA ASP A 445 2.96 -9.17 -12.35
C ASP A 445 1.78 -8.23 -12.01
N SER A 446 1.64 -7.11 -12.72
CA SER A 446 0.49 -6.21 -12.57
C SER A 446 -0.81 -6.72 -13.19
N ILE A 447 -0.72 -7.70 -14.08
CA ILE A 447 -1.87 -8.20 -14.82
C ILE A 447 -2.65 -9.20 -13.95
N ASP A 448 -3.89 -8.85 -13.57
CA ASP A 448 -4.75 -9.78 -12.84
C ASP A 448 -5.38 -10.81 -13.77
N LEU A 449 -4.73 -11.97 -13.86
CA LEU A 449 -5.21 -13.09 -14.66
C LEU A 449 -6.59 -13.58 -14.23
N ASN A 450 -6.98 -13.45 -12.96
CA ASN A 450 -8.31 -13.90 -12.51
C ASN A 450 -9.39 -13.03 -13.15
N VAL A 451 -9.19 -11.71 -13.16
CA VAL A 451 -10.12 -10.76 -13.78
C VAL A 451 -10.19 -11.02 -15.29
N LEU A 452 -9.05 -11.15 -15.96
CA LEU A 452 -9.04 -11.44 -17.40
C LEU A 452 -9.76 -12.75 -17.75
N LEU A 453 -9.59 -13.78 -16.92
CA LEU A 453 -10.21 -15.07 -17.12
C LEU A 453 -11.73 -15.01 -16.92
N VAL A 454 -12.22 -14.28 -15.92
CA VAL A 454 -13.66 -14.00 -15.75
C VAL A 454 -14.21 -13.27 -16.96
N ILE A 455 -13.53 -12.24 -17.44
CA ILE A 455 -13.94 -11.46 -18.62
C ILE A 455 -14.03 -12.38 -19.85
N ALA A 456 -12.96 -13.12 -20.15
CA ALA A 456 -12.90 -14.02 -21.30
C ALA A 456 -14.00 -15.09 -21.26
N CYS A 457 -14.21 -15.73 -20.11
CA CYS A 457 -15.25 -16.76 -19.97
C CYS A 457 -16.67 -16.18 -20.05
N SER A 458 -16.88 -14.94 -19.62
CA SER A 458 -18.20 -14.29 -19.68
C SER A 458 -18.72 -14.15 -21.11
N PHE A 459 -17.83 -14.03 -22.11
CA PHE A 459 -18.23 -14.03 -23.53
C PHE A 459 -18.78 -15.38 -23.98
N GLY A 460 -18.08 -16.48 -23.66
CA GLY A 460 -18.53 -17.83 -24.01
C GLY A 460 -19.81 -18.23 -23.27
N ILE A 461 -19.92 -17.87 -21.98
CA ILE A 461 -21.17 -18.03 -21.22
C ILE A 461 -22.30 -17.22 -21.86
N GLY A 462 -22.03 -15.97 -22.26
CA GLY A 462 -23.00 -15.14 -22.98
C GLY A 462 -23.53 -15.82 -24.25
N ARG A 463 -22.65 -16.45 -25.03
CA ARG A 463 -23.07 -17.26 -26.20
C ARG A 463 -23.90 -18.46 -25.82
N ALA A 464 -23.59 -19.16 -24.73
CA ALA A 464 -24.42 -20.25 -24.25
C ALA A 464 -25.84 -19.79 -23.85
N VAL A 465 -25.96 -18.60 -23.25
CA VAL A 465 -27.27 -18.01 -22.91
C VAL A 465 -28.07 -17.64 -24.18
N GLU A 466 -27.40 -17.14 -25.22
CA GLU A 466 -28.02 -16.87 -26.52
C GLU A 466 -28.43 -18.15 -27.26
N ASN A 467 -27.50 -19.09 -27.45
CA ASN A 467 -27.71 -20.34 -28.20
C ASN A 467 -28.76 -21.26 -27.55
N SER A 468 -28.84 -21.26 -26.22
CA SER A 468 -29.86 -22.03 -25.50
C SER A 468 -31.28 -21.44 -25.60
N GLY A 469 -31.43 -20.21 -26.12
CA GLY A 469 -32.70 -19.48 -26.18
C GLY A 469 -33.13 -18.84 -24.85
N LEU A 470 -32.32 -18.98 -23.79
CA LEU A 470 -32.60 -18.43 -22.47
C LEU A 470 -32.67 -16.89 -22.51
N ALA A 471 -31.77 -16.25 -23.27
CA ALA A 471 -31.77 -14.79 -23.48
C ALA A 471 -33.12 -14.27 -23.98
N GLY A 472 -33.73 -14.95 -24.96
CA GLY A 472 -34.99 -14.56 -25.57
C GLY A 472 -36.19 -14.69 -24.62
N ILE A 473 -36.20 -15.70 -23.76
CA ILE A 473 -37.25 -15.87 -22.73
C ILE A 473 -37.16 -14.74 -21.71
N ILE A 474 -35.96 -14.45 -21.20
CA ILE A 474 -35.75 -13.38 -20.22
C ILE A 474 -36.13 -12.03 -20.83
N ALA A 475 -35.68 -11.74 -22.06
CA ALA A 475 -36.02 -10.50 -22.75
C ALA A 475 -37.53 -10.30 -22.94
N LYS A 476 -38.26 -11.35 -23.36
CA LYS A 476 -39.72 -11.29 -23.48
C LYS A 476 -40.41 -11.09 -22.13
N GLY A 477 -39.90 -11.67 -21.05
CA GLY A 477 -40.43 -11.47 -19.70
C GLY A 477 -40.21 -10.06 -19.14
N VAL A 478 -39.11 -9.41 -19.52
CA VAL A 478 -38.77 -8.04 -19.06
C VAL A 478 -39.42 -6.95 -19.91
N ILE A 479 -39.58 -7.16 -21.22
CA ILE A 479 -40.16 -6.17 -22.14
C ILE A 479 -41.67 -6.36 -22.33
N GLY A 480 -42.17 -7.59 -22.14
CA GLY A 480 -43.57 -7.96 -22.33
C GLY A 480 -44.42 -8.00 -21.05
N GLY A 481 -43.84 -7.59 -19.91
CA GLY A 481 -44.58 -7.24 -18.69
C GLY A 481 -44.62 -5.74 -18.52
#